data_AF-A0A9L0JD45-F1
#
_entry.id   AF-A0A9L0JD45-F1
#
_cell.length_a   1.000
_cell.length_b   1.000
_cell.length_c   1.000
_cell.angle_alpha   90.00
_cell.angle_beta   90.00
_cell.angle_gamma   90.00
#
_symmetry.space_group_name_H-M   'P 1'
#
loop_
_entity.id
_entity.type
_entity.pdbx_description
1 polymer ?
#
loop_
_entity_poly.entity_id
_entity_poly.type
_entity_poly.pdbx_seq_one_letter_code
_entity_poly.pdbx_strand_id
1 'polypeptide(L)'
;MKTFISLWVGLGFLVFCPGRDLLDHIRKSGPMAEDEARGKFRQLTSALEYCHRKGVVHRDLRLEHVLLDSEGNVKLSGFGSSAVFLGQELSTQCGSPWYAAPETLQGRAYAGPPADVWSLGVVLFFLLTGAPPFWGCDLATVRRRVLSGRVVRRQRERGTLWAGGAFPVVSGGRNSEAG
;
A
#
# COMPACT_ATOMS: atom_id res chain seq x y z
N MET A 1 7.76 10.44 17.13
CA MET A 1 6.76 10.45 16.03
C MET A 1 6.34 11.85 15.58
N LYS A 2 5.97 12.79 16.48
CA LYS A 2 5.54 14.16 16.13
C LYS A 2 6.57 14.98 15.32
N THR A 3 7.87 14.78 15.55
CA THR A 3 8.95 15.51 14.85
C THR A 3 9.30 14.93 13.48
N PHE A 4 8.93 13.67 13.22
CA PHE A 4 9.32 12.98 11.99
C PHE A 4 8.45 13.36 10.81
N ILE A 5 7.15 13.63 10.97
CA ILE A 5 6.27 13.91 9.82
C ILE A 5 6.36 15.37 9.35
N SER A 6 6.68 16.30 10.26
CA SER A 6 6.72 17.74 9.96
C SER A 6 7.87 18.17 9.03
N LEU A 7 8.96 17.38 8.97
CA LEU A 7 10.09 17.62 8.05
C LEU A 7 9.93 16.93 6.69
N TRP A 8 8.96 16.01 6.55
CA TRP A 8 8.85 15.11 5.40
C TRP A 8 7.99 15.63 4.25
N VAL A 9 7.01 16.48 4.52
CA VAL A 9 6.10 17.02 3.49
C VAL A 9 6.80 18.07 2.61
N GLY A 10 7.94 18.62 3.04
CA GLY A 10 8.58 19.77 2.38
C GLY A 10 9.70 19.47 1.38
N LEU A 11 10.23 18.24 1.31
CA LEU A 11 11.55 18.04 0.69
C LEU A 11 11.66 16.92 -0.35
N GLY A 12 10.65 16.08 -0.59
CA GLY A 12 10.68 15.14 -1.73
C GLY A 12 11.86 14.15 -1.75
N PHE A 13 12.54 13.93 -0.62
CA PHE A 13 13.68 13.02 -0.54
C PHE A 13 13.26 11.64 -0.03
N LEU A 14 13.69 10.63 -0.78
CA LEU A 14 13.65 9.22 -0.43
C LEU A 14 14.57 9.01 0.79
N VAL A 15 14.02 8.93 2.00
CA VAL A 15 14.85 8.58 3.16
C VAL A 15 15.23 7.11 3.04
N PHE A 16 16.52 6.86 2.89
CA PHE A 16 17.11 5.57 3.16
C PHE A 16 16.97 5.27 4.66
N CYS A 17 15.99 4.43 5.03
CA CYS A 17 16.06 3.78 6.33
C CYS A 17 17.01 2.59 6.21
N PRO A 18 18.02 2.46 7.10
CA PRO A 18 18.87 1.27 7.14
C PRO A 18 18.11 0.02 7.63
N GLY A 19 16.89 0.19 8.13
CA GLY A 19 15.98 -0.89 8.48
C GLY A 19 15.29 -1.51 7.26
N ARG A 20 14.83 -2.75 7.42
CA ARG A 20 14.15 -3.51 6.36
C ARG A 20 12.69 -3.05 6.29
N ASP A 21 12.11 -3.02 5.09
CA ASP A 21 10.67 -2.83 4.94
C ASP A 21 9.89 -4.11 5.32
N LEU A 22 8.58 -3.97 5.53
CA LEU A 22 7.72 -5.10 5.88
C LEU A 22 7.64 -6.14 4.75
N LEU A 23 7.81 -5.74 3.49
CA LEU A 23 7.82 -6.71 2.40
C LEU A 23 9.03 -7.63 2.50
N ASP A 24 10.20 -7.06 2.78
CA ASP A 24 11.44 -7.78 3.04
C ASP A 24 11.36 -8.68 4.26
N HIS A 25 10.67 -8.25 5.32
CA HIS A 25 10.37 -9.10 6.47
C HIS A 25 9.52 -10.31 6.03
N ILE A 26 8.40 -10.10 5.35
CA ILE A 26 7.50 -11.18 4.90
C ILE A 26 8.20 -12.13 3.92
N ARG A 27 9.07 -11.61 3.04
CA ARG A 27 9.88 -12.43 2.11
C ARG A 27 10.82 -13.39 2.83
N LYS A 28 11.40 -12.96 3.95
CA LYS A 28 12.41 -13.73 4.70
C LYS A 28 11.80 -14.67 5.73
N SER A 29 10.81 -14.17 6.48
CA SER A 29 10.23 -14.86 7.63
C SER A 29 8.89 -15.53 7.32
N GLY A 30 8.26 -15.19 6.18
CA GLY A 30 6.91 -15.61 5.86
C GLY A 30 5.84 -14.73 6.55
N PRO A 31 4.58 -15.19 6.57
CA PRO A 31 3.50 -14.48 7.25
C PRO A 31 3.76 -14.30 8.75
N MET A 32 3.27 -13.19 9.30
CA MET A 32 3.37 -12.87 10.73
C MET A 32 2.28 -13.58 11.53
N ALA A 33 2.60 -13.90 12.79
CA ALA A 33 1.59 -14.27 13.77
C ALA A 33 0.64 -13.10 14.04
N GLU A 34 -0.61 -13.39 14.41
CA GLU A 34 -1.64 -12.37 14.62
C GLU A 34 -1.23 -11.33 15.66
N ASP A 35 -0.55 -11.74 16.74
CA ASP A 35 -0.12 -10.82 17.79
C ASP A 35 0.97 -9.85 17.33
N GLU A 36 1.92 -10.33 16.52
CA GLU A 36 2.94 -9.47 15.92
C GLU A 36 2.30 -8.50 14.91
N ALA A 37 1.47 -9.03 14.00
CA ALA A 37 0.77 -8.25 13.00
C ALA A 37 -0.11 -7.18 13.64
N ARG A 38 -0.80 -7.51 14.75
CA ARG A 38 -1.61 -6.56 15.54
C ARG A 38 -0.77 -5.40 16.04
N GLY A 39 0.43 -5.67 16.58
CA GLY A 39 1.36 -4.64 17.04
C GLY A 39 1.74 -3.66 15.93
N LYS A 40 2.17 -4.19 14.76
CA LYS A 40 2.54 -3.36 13.60
C LYS A 40 1.34 -2.60 13.05
N PHE A 41 0.18 -3.26 12.94
CA PHE A 41 -1.03 -2.68 12.39
C PHE A 41 -1.54 -1.50 13.23
N ARG A 42 -1.45 -1.59 14.57
CA ARG A 42 -1.78 -0.47 15.46
C ARG A 42 -0.89 0.75 15.20
N GLN A 43 0.41 0.54 15.07
CA GLN A 43 1.35 1.64 14.78
C GLN A 43 1.09 2.25 13.41
N LEU A 44 0.83 1.42 12.39
CA LEU A 44 0.53 1.88 11.03
C LEU A 44 -0.78 2.68 10.98
N THR A 45 -1.82 2.18 11.64
CA THR A 45 -3.12 2.88 11.75
C THR A 45 -2.94 4.24 12.42
N SER A 46 -2.18 4.31 13.51
CA SER A 46 -1.90 5.57 14.21
C SER A 46 -1.11 6.57 13.36
N ALA A 47 -0.13 6.10 12.58
CA ALA A 47 0.63 6.94 11.66
C ALA A 47 -0.27 7.51 10.55
N LEU A 48 -1.12 6.68 9.96
CA LEU A 48 -2.04 7.08 8.90
C LEU A 48 -3.12 8.06 9.40
N GLU A 49 -3.70 7.78 10.57
CA GLU A 49 -4.64 8.68 11.24
C GLU A 49 -4.01 10.06 11.46
N TYR A 50 -2.75 10.11 11.89
CA TYR A 50 -2.03 11.37 12.04
C TYR A 50 -1.93 12.13 10.71
N CYS A 51 -1.59 11.45 9.61
CA CYS A 51 -1.55 12.05 8.28
C CYS A 51 -2.91 12.62 7.88
N HIS A 52 -3.98 11.84 8.02
CA HIS A 52 -5.35 12.27 7.69
C HIS A 52 -5.78 13.48 8.52
N ARG A 53 -5.47 13.52 9.81
CA ARG A 53 -5.73 14.67 10.69
C ARG A 53 -4.96 15.92 10.30
N LYS A 54 -3.86 15.79 9.56
CA LYS A 54 -3.08 16.89 8.99
C LYS A 54 -3.53 17.25 7.57
N GLY A 55 -4.60 16.65 7.08
CA GLY A 55 -5.09 16.84 5.73
C GLY A 55 -4.16 16.23 4.69
N VAL A 56 -3.39 15.19 5.01
CA VAL A 56 -2.51 14.49 4.07
C VAL A 56 -3.03 13.09 3.85
N VAL A 57 -3.25 12.72 2.58
CA VAL A 57 -3.65 11.38 2.14
C VAL A 57 -2.45 10.71 1.50
N HIS A 58 -2.20 9.44 1.85
CA HIS A 58 -1.01 8.71 1.43
C HIS A 58 -1.08 8.24 -0.02
N ARG A 59 -2.19 7.63 -0.44
CA ARG A 59 -2.53 7.18 -1.81
C ARG A 59 -1.70 6.05 -2.41
N ASP A 60 -0.56 5.70 -1.83
CA ASP A 60 0.23 4.52 -2.23
C ASP A 60 0.71 3.71 -1.02
N LEU A 61 -0.22 3.36 -0.13
CA LEU A 61 0.09 2.57 1.06
C LEU A 61 0.32 1.10 0.67
N ARG A 62 1.57 0.64 0.78
CA ARG A 62 2.02 -0.72 0.43
C ARG A 62 3.14 -1.18 1.37
N LEU A 63 3.42 -2.47 1.42
CA LEU A 63 4.41 -3.04 2.36
C LEU A 63 5.82 -2.46 2.21
N GLU A 64 6.20 -2.10 0.99
CA GLU A 64 7.49 -1.44 0.66
C GLU A 64 7.63 -0.06 1.32
N HIS A 65 6.50 0.58 1.62
CA HIS A 65 6.42 1.88 2.25
C HIS A 65 6.24 1.79 3.78
N VAL A 66 6.25 0.58 4.34
CA VAL A 66 6.18 0.37 5.78
C VAL A 66 7.53 -0.14 6.26
N LEU A 67 8.31 0.76 6.83
CA LEU A 67 9.68 0.51 7.27
C LEU A 67 9.70 0.08 8.74
N LEU A 68 10.68 -0.74 9.12
CA LEU A 68 10.95 -1.09 10.51
C LEU A 68 12.23 -0.41 10.97
N ASP A 69 12.24 0.19 12.17
CA ASP A 69 13.48 0.63 12.81
C ASP A 69 14.17 -0.51 13.58
N SER A 70 15.30 -0.22 14.23
CA SER A 70 16.11 -1.19 14.98
C SER A 70 15.38 -1.83 16.16
N GLU A 71 14.33 -1.18 16.66
CA GLU A 71 13.47 -1.69 17.74
C GLU A 71 12.24 -2.42 17.18
N GLY A 72 12.12 -2.48 15.85
CA GLY A 72 10.98 -3.06 15.16
C GLY A 72 9.75 -2.15 15.13
N ASN A 73 9.86 -0.86 15.42
CA ASN A 73 8.72 0.05 15.29
C ASN A 73 8.48 0.42 13.82
N VAL A 74 7.20 0.58 13.48
CA VAL A 74 6.74 0.97 12.15
C VAL A 74 7.01 2.45 11.86
N LYS A 75 7.57 2.72 10.68
CA LYS A 75 7.71 4.05 10.09
C LYS A 75 7.10 4.04 8.69
N LEU A 76 6.15 4.94 8.47
CA LEU A 76 5.51 5.12 7.16
C LEU A 76 6.40 6.01 6.27
N SER A 77 6.64 5.59 5.04
CA SER A 77 7.40 6.29 4.00
C SER A 77 6.60 6.30 2.69
N GLY A 78 7.17 6.79 1.57
CA GLY A 78 6.50 6.66 0.26
C GLY A 78 5.48 7.76 -0.08
N PHE A 79 5.65 8.96 0.47
CA PHE A 79 4.76 10.11 0.24
C PHE A 79 4.87 10.75 -1.16
N GLY A 80 5.60 10.15 -2.11
CA GLY A 80 5.77 10.71 -3.46
C GLY A 80 4.47 10.82 -4.28
N SER A 81 3.46 10.01 -3.95
CA SER A 81 2.11 10.09 -4.54
C SER A 81 1.07 10.73 -3.61
N SER A 82 1.50 11.21 -2.44
CA SER A 82 0.59 11.79 -1.45
C SER A 82 -0.05 13.09 -1.95
N ALA A 83 -1.19 13.45 -1.37
CA ALA A 83 -1.87 14.71 -1.68
C ALA A 83 -2.43 15.36 -0.42
N VAL A 84 -2.48 16.68 -0.45
CA VAL A 84 -3.23 17.46 0.54
C VAL A 84 -4.72 17.29 0.25
N PHE A 85 -5.50 16.89 1.24
CA PHE A 85 -6.95 16.74 1.20
C PHE A 85 -7.60 17.73 2.17
N LEU A 86 -8.28 18.72 1.61
CA LEU A 86 -9.07 19.75 2.29
C LEU A 86 -10.57 19.55 1.99
N GLY A 87 -10.99 18.29 1.78
CA GLY A 87 -12.37 17.93 1.45
C GLY A 87 -12.67 17.82 -0.05
N GLN A 88 -11.71 18.10 -0.93
CA GLN A 88 -11.88 17.92 -2.37
C GLN A 88 -11.71 16.46 -2.80
N GLU A 89 -12.51 16.01 -3.77
CA GLU A 89 -12.37 14.68 -4.34
C GLU A 89 -11.11 14.55 -5.20
N LEU A 90 -10.50 13.37 -5.17
CA LEU A 90 -9.32 13.03 -5.98
C LEU A 90 -9.77 12.25 -7.20
N SER A 91 -9.26 12.57 -8.40
CA SER A 91 -9.58 11.86 -9.65
C SER A 91 -8.38 11.13 -10.26
N THR A 92 -7.16 11.45 -9.83
CA THR A 92 -5.96 10.81 -10.36
C THR A 92 -5.82 9.38 -9.84
N GLN A 93 -5.73 8.43 -10.78
CA GLN A 93 -5.30 7.08 -10.52
C GLN A 93 -3.79 7.09 -10.23
N CYS A 94 -3.40 6.83 -9.00
CA CYS A 94 -2.02 6.67 -8.60
C CYS A 94 -1.91 5.54 -7.57
N GLY A 95 -0.68 5.10 -7.34
CA GLY A 95 -0.37 4.01 -6.43
C GLY A 95 -0.52 2.63 -7.06
N SER A 96 -0.33 1.63 -6.21
CA SER A 96 -0.14 0.24 -6.63
C SER A 96 -1.48 -0.49 -6.75
N PRO A 97 -1.84 -1.05 -7.91
CA PRO A 97 -3.20 -1.54 -8.18
C PRO A 97 -3.64 -2.70 -7.29
N TRP A 98 -2.69 -3.41 -6.68
CA TRP A 98 -2.98 -4.54 -5.77
C TRP A 98 -3.45 -4.10 -4.39
N TYR A 99 -3.17 -2.86 -4.01
CA TYR A 99 -3.56 -2.24 -2.74
C TYR A 99 -4.72 -1.25 -2.93
N ALA A 100 -5.03 -0.90 -4.19
CA ALA A 100 -5.98 0.13 -4.56
C ALA A 100 -7.45 -0.25 -4.24
N ALA A 101 -8.20 0.75 -3.79
CA ALA A 101 -9.63 0.63 -3.49
C ALA A 101 -10.49 0.53 -4.77
N PRO A 102 -11.66 -0.13 -4.73
CA PRO A 102 -12.50 -0.31 -5.91
C PRO A 102 -12.86 1.01 -6.62
N GLU A 103 -13.13 2.06 -5.87
CA GLU A 103 -13.42 3.41 -6.35
C GLU A 103 -12.25 4.04 -7.10
N THR A 104 -11.01 3.83 -6.62
CA THR A 104 -9.79 4.33 -7.29
C THR A 104 -9.58 3.62 -8.63
N LEU A 105 -9.88 2.32 -8.70
CA LEU A 105 -9.78 1.52 -9.94
C LEU A 105 -10.92 1.80 -10.93
N GLN A 106 -12.00 2.44 -10.49
CA GLN A 106 -13.08 2.88 -11.38
C GLN A 106 -12.76 4.20 -12.10
N GLY A 107 -11.71 4.92 -11.69
CA GLY A 107 -11.37 6.23 -12.25
C GLY A 107 -12.40 7.32 -11.95
N ARG A 108 -13.21 7.11 -10.91
CA ARG A 108 -14.16 8.11 -10.42
C ARG A 108 -13.48 9.00 -9.40
N ALA A 109 -14.07 10.16 -9.18
CA ALA A 109 -13.71 11.00 -8.05
C ALA A 109 -13.91 10.21 -6.74
N TYR A 110 -12.94 10.25 -5.83
CA TYR A 110 -12.97 9.51 -4.57
C TYR A 110 -12.49 10.36 -3.40
N ALA A 111 -12.97 10.02 -2.21
CA ALA A 111 -12.43 10.54 -0.96
C ALA A 111 -11.12 9.82 -0.63
N GLY A 112 -10.05 10.59 -0.39
CA GLY A 112 -8.73 10.03 -0.11
C GLY A 112 -8.64 9.16 1.14
N PRO A 113 -9.12 9.62 2.32
CA PRO A 113 -8.95 8.86 3.57
C PRO A 113 -9.58 7.45 3.53
N PRO A 114 -10.81 7.23 3.02
CA PRO A 114 -11.36 5.88 2.84
C PRO A 114 -10.52 4.97 1.95
N ALA A 115 -9.92 5.50 0.87
CA ALA A 115 -9.06 4.73 -0.03
C ALA A 115 -7.76 4.26 0.66
N ASP A 116 -7.18 5.09 1.53
CA ASP A 116 -6.03 4.67 2.35
C ASP A 116 -6.43 3.58 3.37
N VAL A 117 -7.63 3.65 3.95
CA VAL A 117 -8.15 2.63 4.88
C VAL A 117 -8.35 1.28 4.17
N TRP A 118 -8.81 1.28 2.92
CA TRP A 118 -8.84 0.07 2.10
C TRP A 118 -7.43 -0.52 1.93
N SER A 119 -6.47 0.31 1.53
CA SER A 119 -5.07 -0.09 1.35
C SER A 119 -4.48 -0.67 2.64
N LEU A 120 -4.84 -0.09 3.79
CA LEU A 120 -4.45 -0.56 5.12
C LEU A 120 -4.98 -1.98 5.39
N GLY A 121 -6.23 -2.27 4.99
CA GLY A 121 -6.81 -3.61 5.07
C GLY A 121 -6.09 -4.63 4.19
N VAL A 122 -5.69 -4.24 2.98
CA VAL A 122 -4.87 -5.07 2.10
C VAL A 122 -3.51 -5.38 2.73
N VAL A 123 -2.86 -4.39 3.35
CA VAL A 123 -1.60 -4.59 4.08
C VAL A 123 -1.77 -5.61 5.21
N LEU A 124 -2.81 -5.48 6.04
CA LEU A 124 -3.08 -6.44 7.12
C LEU A 124 -3.26 -7.87 6.59
N PHE A 125 -4.05 -8.03 5.52
CA PHE A 125 -4.24 -9.33 4.89
C PHE A 125 -2.90 -9.91 4.42
N PHE A 126 -2.04 -9.07 3.84
CA PHE A 126 -0.72 -9.49 3.40
C PHE A 126 0.15 -9.93 4.58
N LEU A 127 0.17 -9.17 5.68
CA LEU A 127 0.95 -9.55 6.87
C LEU A 127 0.54 -10.92 7.41
N LEU A 128 -0.75 -11.23 7.41
CA LEU A 128 -1.28 -12.48 7.96
C LEU A 128 -1.16 -13.69 7.01
N THR A 129 -1.12 -13.46 5.69
CA THR A 129 -1.21 -14.54 4.69
C THR A 129 0.02 -14.67 3.79
N GLY A 130 0.89 -13.65 3.78
CA GLY A 130 2.06 -13.56 2.91
C GLY A 130 1.73 -13.26 1.44
N ALA A 131 0.47 -12.94 1.10
CA ALA A 131 0.04 -12.62 -0.25
C ALA A 131 -1.11 -11.58 -0.21
N PRO A 132 -1.34 -10.80 -1.27
CA PRO A 132 -2.47 -9.88 -1.31
C PRO A 132 -3.80 -10.62 -1.52
N PRO A 133 -4.94 -10.08 -1.07
CA PRO A 133 -6.25 -10.71 -1.20
C PRO A 133 -6.74 -10.81 -2.64
N PHE A 134 -6.31 -9.87 -3.49
CA PHE A 134 -6.67 -9.78 -4.90
C PHE A 134 -5.41 -9.82 -5.77
N TRP A 135 -5.01 -11.02 -6.21
CA TRP A 135 -3.88 -11.21 -7.12
C TRP A 135 -4.32 -11.19 -8.59
N GLY A 136 -3.43 -10.84 -9.53
CA GLY A 136 -3.66 -10.99 -10.97
C GLY A 136 -2.37 -10.72 -11.76
N CYS A 137 -2.30 -11.18 -13.00
CA CYS A 137 -1.14 -10.95 -13.87
C CYS A 137 -1.23 -9.59 -14.60
N ASP A 138 -2.42 -9.00 -14.66
CA ASP A 138 -2.72 -7.75 -15.35
C ASP A 138 -3.69 -6.89 -14.53
N LEU A 139 -3.84 -5.61 -14.89
CA LEU A 139 -4.71 -4.68 -14.19
C LEU A 139 -6.20 -5.05 -14.31
N ALA A 140 -6.64 -5.59 -15.46
CA ALA A 140 -8.05 -5.90 -15.71
C ALA A 140 -8.51 -7.09 -14.87
N THR A 141 -7.77 -8.20 -14.91
CA THR A 141 -7.23 -8.90 -13.74
C THR A 141 -7.80 -8.55 -12.37
N VAL A 142 -7.01 -7.76 -11.65
CA VAL A 142 -7.29 -7.39 -10.27
C VAL A 142 -8.45 -6.43 -10.16
N ARG A 143 -8.64 -5.51 -11.11
CA ARG A 143 -9.82 -4.65 -11.12
C ARG A 143 -11.11 -5.47 -11.04
N ARG A 144 -11.22 -6.54 -11.84
CA ARG A 144 -12.37 -7.45 -11.79
C ARG A 144 -12.51 -8.12 -10.43
N ARG A 145 -11.41 -8.59 -9.83
CA ARG A 145 -11.42 -9.29 -8.54
C ARG A 145 -11.79 -8.35 -7.38
N VAL A 146 -11.17 -7.17 -7.32
CA VAL A 146 -11.47 -6.11 -6.35
C VAL A 146 -12.94 -5.71 -6.44
N LEU A 147 -13.44 -5.43 -7.65
CA LEU A 147 -14.85 -5.03 -7.86
C LEU A 147 -15.85 -6.15 -7.54
N SER A 148 -15.46 -7.42 -7.72
CA SER A 148 -16.31 -8.55 -7.36
C SER A 148 -16.30 -8.87 -5.86
N GLY A 149 -15.38 -8.28 -5.07
CA GLY A 149 -15.16 -8.62 -3.67
C GLY A 149 -14.67 -10.05 -3.42
N ARG A 150 -14.34 -10.81 -4.49
CA ARG A 150 -13.98 -12.22 -4.38
C ARG A 150 -12.51 -12.38 -3.98
N VAL A 151 -12.28 -12.54 -2.68
CA VAL A 151 -10.96 -12.85 -2.14
C VAL A 151 -10.57 -14.27 -2.53
N VAL A 152 -9.42 -14.42 -3.20
CA VAL A 152 -8.89 -15.74 -3.55
C VAL A 152 -8.07 -16.26 -2.37
N ARG A 153 -8.66 -17.14 -1.54
CA ARG A 153 -7.91 -17.84 -0.49
C ARG A 153 -6.96 -18.86 -1.16
N ARG A 154 -5.65 -18.58 -1.07
CA ARG A 154 -4.48 -19.45 -1.33
C ARG A 154 -4.71 -20.60 -2.32
N GLN A 155 -4.19 -20.45 -3.55
CA GLN A 155 -3.91 -21.63 -4.37
C GLN A 155 -2.73 -22.38 -3.75
N ARG A 156 -3.02 -23.59 -3.27
CA ARG A 156 -2.04 -24.59 -2.85
C ARG A 156 -1.45 -25.23 -4.11
N GLU A 157 -0.84 -24.44 -4.99
CA GLU A 157 0.00 -24.99 -6.06
C GLU A 157 1.46 -24.83 -5.63
N ARG A 158 2.11 -26.00 -5.52
CA ARG A 158 3.50 -26.17 -5.14
C ARG A 158 4.39 -25.35 -6.07
N GLY A 159 5.25 -24.53 -5.48
CA GLY A 159 6.33 -23.86 -6.20
C GLY A 159 6.02 -22.41 -6.54
N THR A 160 6.59 -21.51 -5.74
CA THR A 160 7.12 -20.23 -6.26
C THR A 160 6.12 -19.26 -6.92
N LEU A 161 5.00 -18.95 -6.26
CA LEU A 161 4.21 -17.74 -6.58
C LEU A 161 5.00 -16.42 -6.35
N TRP A 162 6.18 -16.49 -5.72
CA TRP A 162 7.09 -15.37 -5.47
C TRP A 162 8.55 -15.61 -5.93
N ALA A 163 8.81 -16.55 -6.86
CA ALA A 163 10.18 -16.82 -7.35
C ALA A 163 10.94 -15.60 -7.92
N GLY A 164 10.23 -14.54 -8.32
CA GLY A 164 10.79 -13.46 -9.13
C GLY A 164 10.94 -12.10 -8.45
N GLY A 165 10.64 -11.96 -7.16
CA GLY A 165 11.00 -10.77 -6.38
C GLY A 165 10.25 -9.44 -6.66
N ALA A 166 9.38 -9.34 -7.67
CA ALA A 166 8.63 -8.12 -7.95
C ALA A 166 7.18 -8.42 -8.34
N PHE A 167 6.25 -7.59 -7.86
CA PHE A 167 4.94 -7.48 -8.50
C PHE A 167 5.16 -7.11 -9.98
N PRO A 168 4.41 -7.70 -10.93
CA PRO A 168 4.51 -7.27 -12.32
C PRO A 168 4.27 -5.76 -12.37
N VAL A 169 5.25 -5.02 -12.90
CA VAL A 169 5.11 -3.59 -13.15
C VAL A 169 4.01 -3.46 -14.18
N VAL A 170 2.85 -2.95 -13.77
CA VAL A 170 1.82 -2.51 -14.71
C VAL A 170 2.41 -1.27 -15.37
N SER A 171 3.04 -1.45 -16.52
CA SER A 171 3.44 -0.35 -17.38
C SER A 171 2.18 0.44 -17.72
N GLY A 172 2.05 1.62 -17.13
CA GLY A 172 1.03 2.59 -17.52
C GLY A 172 1.15 2.81 -19.02
N GLY A 173 0.10 2.46 -19.75
CA GLY A 173 -0.02 2.78 -21.16
C GLY A 173 0.12 4.28 -21.31
N ARG A 174 1.23 4.72 -21.91
CA ARG A 174 1.30 6.04 -22.52
C ARG A 174 0.22 6.05 -23.60
N ASN A 175 -0.82 6.85 -23.41
CA ASN A 175 -1.62 7.30 -24.54
C ASN A 175 -0.67 8.09 -25.43
N SER A 176 -0.26 7.45 -26.52
CA SER A 176 0.08 8.12 -27.75
C SER A 176 -1.14 8.87 -28.24
N GLU A 177 -1.23 10.17 -27.92
CA GLU A 177 -1.96 11.11 -28.78
C GLU A 177 -0.94 11.67 -29.77
N ALA A 178 -0.90 11.02 -30.94
CA ALA A 178 -0.61 11.68 -32.19
C ALA A 178 -1.94 12.26 -32.70
N GLY A 179 -1.92 13.53 -33.07
CA GLY A 179 -3.06 14.27 -33.61
C GLY A 179 -2.72 15.75 -33.65
#